data_AF-A0ABD3KNP9-F1
#
_entry.id   AF-A0ABD3KNP9-F1
#
_cell.length_a   1.000
_cell.length_b   1.000
_cell.length_c   1.000
_cell.angle_alpha   90.00
_cell.angle_beta   90.00
_cell.angle_gamma   90.00
#
_symmetry.space_group_name_H-M   'P 1'
#
loop_
_entity.id
_entity.type
_entity.pdbx_description
1 polymer ?
#
loop_
_entity_poly.entity_id
_entity_poly.type
_entity_poly.pdbx_seq_one_letter_code
_entity_poly.pdbx_strand_id
1 'polypeptide(L)' 'MSQKILIDLKTRDGKRRAEARTIAAQEATGLKSAGFYEEHGDLLVVIAEKIDAVTVVDKIRKAGLRDAKLFHFE' A
#
# COMPACT_ATOMS: atom_id res chain seq x y z
N MET A 1 -12.62 -10.93 9.92
CA MET A 1 -12.14 -11.24 8.55
C MET A 1 -11.02 -10.28 8.23
N SER A 2 -9.98 -10.71 7.52
CA SER A 2 -8.87 -9.83 7.12
C SER A 2 -9.20 -9.19 5.78
N GLN A 3 -8.89 -7.90 5.64
CA GLN A 3 -8.97 -7.14 4.41
C GLN A 3 -7.64 -7.21 3.67
N LYS A 4 -7.69 -7.34 2.35
CA LYS A 4 -6.53 -7.31 1.46
C LYS A 4 -6.69 -6.15 0.49
N ILE A 5 -5.68 -5.28 0.46
CA ILE A 5 -5.62 -4.17 -0.49
C ILE A 5 -4.38 -4.27 -1.35
N LEU A 6 -4.54 -3.87 -2.61
CA LEU A 6 -3.49 -3.84 -3.62
C LEU A 6 -3.35 -2.40 -4.11
N ILE A 7 -2.17 -1.82 -3.94
CA ILE A 7 -1.87 -0.44 -4.31
C ILE A 7 -0.76 -0.45 -5.35
N ASP A 8 -1.04 0.02 -6.56
CA ASP A 8 -0.02 0.25 -7.57
C ASP A 8 0.63 1.61 -7.30
N LEU A 9 1.93 1.62 -6.99
CA LEU A 9 2.69 2.81 -6.66
C LEU A 9 3.27 3.54 -7.88
N LYS A 10 3.21 2.91 -9.07
CA LYS A 10 3.85 3.40 -10.30
C LYS A 10 5.33 3.81 -10.11
N THR A 11 6.04 3.14 -9.21
CA THR A 11 7.45 3.42 -8.94
C THR A 11 8.24 2.17 -8.53
N ARG A 12 9.47 2.10 -9.05
CA ARG A 12 10.48 1.12 -8.64
C ARG A 12 11.51 1.69 -7.68
N ASP A 13 11.39 2.96 -7.31
CA ASP A 13 12.29 3.59 -6.35
C ASP A 13 12.17 2.90 -4.98
N GLY A 14 13.27 2.32 -4.50
CA GLY A 14 13.26 1.52 -3.27
C GLY A 14 12.90 2.34 -2.03
N LYS A 15 13.34 3.60 -1.97
CA LYS A 15 13.08 4.50 -0.83
C LYS A 15 11.60 4.87 -0.75
N ARG A 16 11.01 5.28 -1.88
CA ARG A 16 9.58 5.59 -1.96
C ARG A 16 8.70 4.38 -1.70
N ARG A 17 9.11 3.19 -2.18
CA ARG A 17 8.43 1.93 -1.85
C ARG A 17 8.45 1.66 -0.34
N ALA A 18 9.61 1.76 0.31
CA ALA A 18 9.71 1.58 1.75
C ALA A 18 8.83 2.57 2.54
N GLU A 19 8.73 3.82 2.07
CA GLU A 19 7.88 4.84 2.66
C GLU A 19 6.39 4.50 2.49
N ALA A 20 5.95 4.12 1.29
CA ALA A 20 4.57 3.70 1.04
C ALA A 20 4.17 2.49 1.89
N ARG A 21 5.06 1.52 2.05
CA ARG A 21 4.87 0.37 2.92
C ARG A 21 4.70 0.79 4.38
N THR A 22 5.54 1.72 4.84
CA THR A 22 5.46 2.26 6.21
C THR A 22 4.13 2.95 6.44
N ILE A 23 3.69 3.81 5.52
CA ILE A 23 2.39 4.48 5.59
C ILE A 23 1.26 3.46 5.67
N ALA A 24 1.25 2.47 4.78
CA ALA A 24 0.20 1.46 4.78
C ALA A 24 0.18 0.59 6.04
N ALA A 25 1.36 0.30 6.61
CA ALA A 25 1.48 -0.43 7.87
C ALA A 25 0.99 0.38 9.07
N GLN A 26 1.21 1.70 9.10
CA GLN A 26 0.76 2.59 10.17
C GLN A 26 -0.76 2.78 10.20
N GLU A 27 -1.38 2.81 9.02
CA GLU A 27 -2.84 2.96 8.89
C GLU A 27 -3.61 1.64 9.05
N ALA A 28 -2.89 0.51 9.07
CA ALA A 28 -3.47 -0.81 9.23
C ALA A 28 -3.67 -1.15 10.72
N THR A 29 -4.89 -1.52 11.11
CA THR A 29 -5.16 -2.13 12.40
C THR A 29 -5.13 -3.65 12.26
N GLY A 30 -4.39 -4.33 13.13
CA GLY A 30 -4.23 -5.80 13.04
C GLY A 30 -3.49 -6.23 11.78
N LEU A 31 -2.44 -5.50 11.39
CA LEU A 31 -1.62 -5.81 10.23
C LEU A 31 -1.10 -7.26 10.30
N LYS A 32 -1.39 -8.04 9.26
CA LYS A 32 -0.86 -9.41 9.09
C LYS A 32 0.33 -9.42 8.14
N SER A 33 0.27 -8.65 7.05
CA SER A 33 1.36 -8.57 6.08
C SER A 33 1.31 -7.26 5.29
N ALA A 34 2.49 -6.73 4.95
CA ALA A 34 2.65 -5.63 3.99
C ALA A 34 3.93 -5.89 3.19
N GLY A 35 3.81 -6.07 1.87
CA GLY A 35 4.93 -6.45 1.01
C GLY A 35 4.67 -6.14 -0.46
N PHE A 36 5.72 -6.24 -1.28
CA PHE A 36 5.63 -5.98 -2.71
C PHE A 36 5.43 -7.27 -3.49
N TYR A 37 4.56 -7.23 -4.50
CA TYR A 37 4.42 -8.32 -5.45
C TYR A 37 5.41 -8.11 -6.60
N GLU A 38 6.50 -8.89 -6.62
CA GLU A 38 7.66 -8.66 -7.49
C GLU A 38 7.37 -8.88 -8.98
N GLU A 39 6.38 -9.71 -9.34
CA GLU A 39 5.99 -9.92 -10.74
C GLU A 39 5.51 -8.63 -11.41
N HIS A 40 4.94 -7.72 -10.61
CA HIS A 40 4.50 -6.40 -11.04
C HIS A 40 5.31 -5.24 -10.46
N GLY A 41 6.36 -5.50 -9.66
CA GLY A 41 7.43 -4.60 -9.15
C GLY A 41 7.01 -3.37 -8.30
N ASP A 42 5.85 -2.83 -8.61
CA ASP A 42 5.28 -1.55 -8.22
C ASP A 42 3.99 -1.74 -7.39
N LEU A 43 3.54 -3.00 -7.20
CA LEU A 43 2.32 -3.36 -6.46
C LEU A 43 2.62 -3.66 -4.99
N LEU A 44 2.11 -2.81 -4.10
CA LEU A 44 2.11 -3.00 -2.65
C LEU A 44 0.86 -3.79 -2.24
N VAL A 45 1.06 -4.94 -1.62
CA VAL A 45 0.02 -5.80 -1.06
C VAL A 45 -0.02 -5.60 0.44
N VAL A 46 -1.19 -5.30 1.00
CA VAL A 46 -1.39 -5.10 2.43
C VAL A 46 -2.56 -5.94 2.90
N ILE A 47 -2.34 -6.72 3.96
CA ILE A 47 -3.34 -7.59 4.59
C ILE A 47 -3.44 -7.20 6.06
N ALA A 48 -4.63 -6.78 6.48
CA ALA A 48 -4.89 -6.29 7.84
C ALA A 48 -6.31 -6.64 8.30
N GLU A 49 -6.59 -6.58 9.60
CA GLU A 49 -7.96 -6.76 10.11
C GLU A 49 -8.86 -5.58 9.76
N LYS A 50 -8.31 -4.37 9.77
CA LYS A 50 -8.98 -3.16 9.31
C LYS A 50 -8.00 -2.23 8.60
N ILE A 51 -8.36 -1.74 7.43
CA ILE A 51 -7.56 -0.76 6.68
C ILE A 51 -8.44 0.17 5.84
N ASP A 52 -8.19 1.48 5.94
CA ASP A 52 -8.87 2.46 5.12
C ASP A 52 -8.08 2.71 3.83
N ALA A 53 -8.44 1.97 2.78
CA ALA A 53 -7.71 1.96 1.52
C ALA A 53 -7.61 3.36 0.88
N VAL A 54 -8.65 4.18 1.01
CA VAL A 54 -8.71 5.53 0.44
C VAL A 54 -7.73 6.45 1.15
N THR A 55 -7.73 6.45 2.49
CA THR A 55 -6.82 7.25 3.31
C THR A 55 -5.38 6.83 3.09
N VAL A 56 -5.10 5.52 3.01
CA VAL A 56 -3.76 5.01 2.73
C VAL A 56 -3.25 5.52 1.39
N VAL A 57 -4.04 5.39 0.32
CA VAL A 57 -3.64 5.86 -1.02
C VAL A 57 -3.45 7.37 -1.04
N ASP A 58 -4.32 8.14 -0.37
CA ASP A 58 -4.17 9.60 -0.27
C ASP A 58 -2.87 10.00 0.44
N LYS A 59 -2.53 9.34 1.56
CA LYS A 59 -1.26 9.58 2.28
C LYS A 59 -0.05 9.21 1.44
N ILE A 60 -0.10 8.09 0.72
CA ILE A 60 0.96 7.67 -0.21
C ILE A 60 1.16 8.72 -1.32
N ARG A 61 0.06 9.27 -1.88
CA ARG A 61 0.14 10.35 -2.88
C ARG A 61 0.79 11.60 -2.32
N LYS A 62 0.45 11.98 -1.09
CA LYS A 62 1.04 13.13 -0.38
C LYS A 62 2.51 12.94 -0.06
N ALA A 63 2.97 11.70 0.12
CA ALA A 63 4.38 11.34 0.31
C ALA A 63 5.21 11.40 -0.99
N GLY A 64 4.63 11.83 -2.12
CA GLY A 64 5.34 12.03 -3.38
C GLY A 64 5.08 10.93 -4.42
N LEU A 65 4.24 9.95 -4.12
CA LEU A 65 3.77 8.93 -5.06
C LEU A 65 2.42 9.33 -5.66
N ARG A 66 2.40 10.47 -6.36
CA ARG A 66 1.17 11.12 -6.87
C ARG A 66 0.34 10.20 -7.75
N ASP A 67 0.99 9.30 -8.48
CA ASP A 67 0.36 8.34 -9.38
C ASP A 67 -0.12 7.05 -8.70
N ALA A 68 0.03 6.93 -7.38
CA ALA A 68 -0.42 5.77 -6.64
C ALA A 68 -1.93 5.55 -6.78
N LYS A 69 -2.33 4.31 -7.04
CA LYS A 69 -3.74 3.94 -7.28
C LYS A 69 -4.09 2.69 -6.50
N LEU A 70 -5.29 2.71 -5.90
CA LEU A 70 -5.91 1.49 -5.42
C LEU A 70 -6.26 0.63 -6.62
N PHE A 71 -5.69 -0.57 -6.68
CA PHE A 71 -5.91 -1.53 -7.75
C PHE A 71 -7.06 -2.46 -7.41
N HIS A 72 -7.10 -2.96 -6.17
CA HIS A 72 -8.10 -3.95 -5.74
C HIS A 72 -8.28 -3.95 -4.22
N PHE A 73 -9.49 -4.31 -3.78
CA PHE A 73 -9.91 -4.33 -2.38
C PHE A 73 -10.81 -5.55 -2.14
N GLU A 74 -10.40 -6.44 -1.23
CA GLU A 74 -11.14 -7.63 -0.76
C GLU A 74 -11.24 -7.66 0.76
#